data_AF-A0A2V9V7X7-F1
#
_entry.id   AF-A0A2V9V7X7-F1
#
_cell.length_a   1.000
_cell.length_b   1.000
_cell.length_c   1.000
_cell.angle_alpha   90.00
_cell.angle_beta   90.00
_cell.angle_gamma   90.00
#
_symmetry.space_group_name_H-M   'P 1'
#
loop_
_entity.id
_entity.type
_entity.pdbx_description
1 polymer ?
#
loop_
_entity_poly.entity_id
_entity_poly.type
_entity_poly.pdbx_seq_one_letter_code
_entity_poly.pdbx_strand_id
1 'polypeptide(L)'
;MSELLQRLRQANHTLSAAIVLLNAPARAGIGITPEQLAGVLSELLRVGEWLQRKAVPQNDPEVAVAVQQYRQSLQQLQLLLPALHAKLLTERARLEAERSHLESASAWAGASHNTR
;
A
#
# COMPACT_ATOMS: atom_id res chain seq x y z
N MET A 1 -2.99 8.10 29.80
CA MET A 1 -3.21 7.57 28.44
C MET A 1 -2.17 6.48 28.18
N SER A 2 -2.55 5.24 27.89
CA SER A 2 -1.59 4.16 27.70
C SER A 2 -0.84 4.33 26.37
N GLU A 3 0.49 4.17 26.36
CA GLU A 3 1.34 4.21 25.15
C GLU A 3 0.81 3.26 24.06
N LEU A 4 0.19 2.17 24.50
CA LEU A 4 -0.52 1.20 23.67
C LEU A 4 -1.61 1.83 22.80
N LEU A 5 -2.51 2.56 23.43
CA LEU A 5 -3.66 3.16 22.78
C LEU A 5 -3.21 4.21 21.76
N GLN A 6 -2.16 4.96 22.08
CA GLN A 6 -1.58 5.94 21.16
C GLN A 6 -0.99 5.25 19.92
N ARG A 7 -0.28 4.13 20.09
CA ARG A 7 0.23 3.33 18.97
C ARG A 7 -0.88 2.75 18.10
N LEU A 8 -1.95 2.22 18.70
CA LEU A 8 -3.10 1.70 17.95
C LEU A 8 -3.83 2.80 17.18
N ARG A 9 -4.04 3.97 17.80
CA ARG A 9 -4.62 5.14 17.13
C ARG A 9 -3.78 5.59 15.95
N GLN A 10 -2.45 5.63 16.12
CA GLN A 10 -1.53 5.97 15.05
C GLN A 10 -1.62 4.97 13.90
N ALA A 11 -1.57 3.68 14.19
CA ALA A 11 -1.71 2.63 13.18
C ALA A 11 -3.05 2.74 12.44
N ASN A 12 -4.17 2.88 13.16
CA ASN A 12 -5.49 3.05 12.55
C ASN A 12 -5.58 4.29 11.67
N HIS A 13 -4.93 5.39 12.06
CA HIS A 13 -4.86 6.60 11.25
C HIS A 13 -4.10 6.36 9.95
N THR A 14 -2.92 5.74 10.03
CA THR A 14 -2.10 5.40 8.86
C THR A 14 -2.83 4.42 7.92
N LEU A 15 -3.48 3.38 8.46
CA LEU A 15 -4.25 2.42 7.66
C LEU A 15 -5.44 3.08 6.98
N SER A 16 -6.20 3.91 7.71
CA SER A 16 -7.34 4.64 7.15
C SER A 16 -6.92 5.57 6.01
N ALA A 17 -5.82 6.31 6.20
CA ALA A 17 -5.28 7.19 5.16
C ALA A 17 -4.88 6.41 3.91
N ALA A 18 -4.20 5.27 4.08
CA ALA A 18 -3.83 4.40 2.96
C ALA A 18 -5.04 3.82 2.23
N ILE A 19 -6.08 3.40 2.96
CA ILE A 19 -7.33 2.90 2.37
C ILE A 19 -8.01 3.98 1.52
N VAL A 20 -8.03 5.23 1.99
CA VAL A 20 -8.57 6.36 1.22
C VAL A 20 -7.78 6.56 -0.08
N LEU A 21 -6.45 6.51 -0.02
CA LEU A 21 -5.61 6.62 -1.21
C LEU A 21 -5.80 5.46 -2.19
N LEU A 22 -5.94 4.23 -1.68
CA LEU A 22 -6.16 3.03 -2.50
C LEU A 22 -7.54 3.03 -3.18
N ASN A 23 -8.55 3.62 -2.53
CA ASN A 23 -9.89 3.80 -3.06
C ASN A 23 -10.03 5.00 -3.99
N ALA A 24 -9.06 5.90 -4.04
CA ALA A 24 -9.13 7.06 -4.90
C ALA A 24 -9.25 6.61 -6.38
N PRO A 25 -10.18 7.21 -7.15
CA PRO A 25 -10.30 6.88 -8.56
C PRO A 25 -9.00 7.22 -9.28
N ALA A 26 -8.55 6.32 -10.17
CA ALA A 26 -7.27 6.43 -10.88
C ALA A 26 -7.08 7.76 -11.65
N ARG A 27 -8.18 8.49 -11.92
CA ARG A 27 -8.19 9.81 -12.54
C ARG A 27 -7.60 10.93 -11.67
N ALA A 28 -7.43 10.71 -10.38
CA ALA A 28 -6.94 11.74 -9.45
C ALA A 28 -5.43 11.98 -9.54
N GLY A 29 -4.65 11.13 -10.23
CA GLY A 29 -3.18 11.26 -10.35
C GLY A 29 -2.41 11.05 -9.03
N ILE A 30 -3.10 11.03 -7.89
CA ILE A 30 -2.56 10.72 -6.56
C ILE A 30 -2.61 9.19 -6.40
N GLY A 31 -1.59 8.52 -6.93
CA GLY A 31 -1.37 7.10 -6.67
C GLY A 31 -0.70 6.89 -5.30
N ILE A 32 -0.96 5.74 -4.68
CA ILE A 32 -0.19 5.32 -3.50
C ILE A 32 1.27 5.06 -3.93
N THR A 33 2.23 5.58 -3.18
CA THR A 33 3.65 5.35 -3.48
C THR A 33 4.16 4.05 -2.84
N PRO A 34 5.25 3.46 -3.35
CA PRO A 34 5.88 2.29 -2.73
C PRO A 34 6.27 2.54 -1.27
N GLU A 35 6.73 3.75 -0.94
CA GLU A 35 7.13 4.14 0.42
C GLU A 35 5.92 4.17 1.36
N GLN A 36 4.77 4.64 0.88
CA GLN A 36 3.52 4.62 1.63
C GLN A 36 3.05 3.18 1.89
N LEU A 37 3.15 2.29 0.89
CA LEU A 37 2.84 0.86 1.05
C LEU A 37 3.80 0.18 2.04
N ALA A 38 5.09 0.51 2.02
CA ALA A 38 6.07 0.00 2.98
C ALA A 38 5.78 0.48 4.41
N GLY A 39 5.34 1.74 4.56
CA GLY A 39 4.87 2.29 5.83
C GLY A 39 3.67 1.52 6.37
N VAL A 40 2.67 1.27 5.53
CA VAL A 40 1.49 0.45 5.87
C VAL A 40 1.91 -0.95 6.32
N LEU A 41 2.77 -1.63 5.56
CA LEU A 41 3.26 -2.96 5.89
C LEU A 41 3.98 -2.98 7.25
N SER A 42 4.81 -1.97 7.51
CA SER A 42 5.55 -1.84 8.77
C SER A 42 4.61 -1.71 9.98
N GLU A 43 3.55 -0.91 9.86
CA GLU A 43 2.55 -0.77 10.93
C GLU A 43 1.73 -2.06 11.11
N LEU A 44 1.35 -2.74 10.03
CA LEU A 44 0.66 -4.03 10.10
C LEU A 44 1.47 -5.10 10.81
N LEU A 45 2.76 -5.22 10.49
CA LEU A 45 3.65 -6.18 11.14
C LEU A 45 3.83 -5.85 12.62
N ARG A 46 4.04 -4.57 12.96
CA ARG A 46 4.24 -4.13 14.34
C ARG A 46 3.01 -4.37 15.21
N VAL A 47 1.82 -4.02 14.74
CA VAL A 47 0.57 -4.24 15.48
C VAL A 47 0.22 -5.73 15.53
N GLY A 48 0.48 -6.48 14.45
CA GLY A 48 0.30 -7.93 14.41
C GLY A 48 1.16 -8.69 15.41
N GLU A 49 2.46 -8.38 15.45
CA GLU A 49 3.40 -8.94 16.43
C GLU A 49 2.99 -8.63 17.87
N TRP A 50 2.48 -7.41 18.10
CA TRP A 50 1.97 -7.02 19.41
C TRP A 50 0.71 -7.82 19.81
N LEU A 51 -0.27 -7.94 18.92
CA LEU A 51 -1.51 -8.71 19.15
C LEU A 51 -1.21 -10.19 19.43
N GLN A 52 -0.17 -10.74 18.81
CA GLN A 52 0.25 -12.12 19.04
C GLN A 52 0.98 -12.29 20.38
N ARG A 53 1.80 -11.30 20.80
CA ARG A 53 2.63 -11.40 22.01
C ARG A 53 1.92 -11.00 23.29
N LYS A 54 0.94 -10.10 23.24
CA LYS A 54 0.22 -9.64 24.44
C LYS A 54 -1.22 -10.09 24.38
N ALA A 55 -1.68 -10.75 25.45
CA ALA A 55 -3.12 -10.85 25.71
C ALA A 55 -3.66 -9.41 25.75
N VAL A 56 -4.48 -9.05 24.75
CA VAL A 56 -5.12 -7.73 24.67
C VAL A 56 -5.76 -7.47 26.04
N PRO A 57 -5.41 -6.38 26.73
CA PRO A 57 -6.02 -6.09 28.02
C PRO A 57 -7.52 -5.88 27.80
N GLN A 58 -8.32 -6.90 28.13
CA GLN A 58 -9.77 -6.92 27.91
C GLN A 58 -10.51 -5.90 28.79
N ASN A 59 -9.82 -5.35 29.79
CA ASN A 59 -10.38 -4.43 30.77
C ASN A 59 -10.30 -2.95 30.35
N ASP A 60 -9.69 -2.62 29.20
CA ASP A 60 -9.64 -1.23 28.70
C ASP A 60 -10.57 -1.07 27.48
N PRO A 61 -11.72 -0.38 27.64
CA PRO A 61 -12.70 -0.20 26.57
C PRO A 61 -12.15 0.62 25.40
N GLU A 62 -11.23 1.57 25.64
CA GLU A 62 -10.63 2.36 24.56
C GLU A 62 -9.70 1.50 23.69
N VAL A 63 -8.97 0.57 24.32
CA VAL A 63 -8.13 -0.39 23.60
C VAL A 63 -8.98 -1.37 22.79
N ALA A 64 -10.10 -1.85 23.34
CA ALA A 64 -11.00 -2.74 22.63
C ALA A 64 -11.56 -2.07 21.35
N VAL A 65 -11.99 -0.81 21.44
CA VAL A 65 -12.44 -0.03 20.28
C VAL A 65 -11.33 0.14 19.25
N ALA A 66 -10.13 0.51 19.69
CA ALA A 66 -9.00 0.71 18.78
C ALA A 66 -8.57 -0.59 18.06
N VAL A 67 -8.65 -1.75 18.75
CA VAL A 67 -8.41 -3.06 18.14
C VAL A 67 -9.51 -3.43 17.14
N GLN A 68 -10.77 -3.11 17.44
CA GLN A 68 -11.87 -3.35 16.50
C GLN A 68 -11.70 -2.52 15.22
N GLN A 69 -11.34 -1.25 15.34
CA GLN A 69 -11.03 -0.39 14.20
C GLN A 69 -9.88 -0.96 13.37
N TYR A 70 -8.82 -1.41 14.01
CA TYR A 70 -7.69 -2.07 13.33
C TYR A 70 -8.13 -3.29 12.52
N ARG A 71 -8.99 -4.14 13.09
CA ARG A 71 -9.55 -5.32 12.41
C ARG A 71 -10.42 -4.93 11.20
N GLN A 72 -11.21 -3.87 11.31
CA GLN A 72 -12.01 -3.35 10.20
C GLN A 72 -11.12 -2.81 9.07
N SER A 73 -10.09 -2.04 9.41
CA SER A 73 -9.11 -1.55 8.43
C SER A 73 -8.40 -2.72 7.72
N LEU A 74 -8.05 -3.78 8.44
CA LEU A 74 -7.48 -5.00 7.86
C LEU A 74 -8.42 -5.67 6.85
N GLN A 75 -9.69 -5.81 7.18
CA GLN A 75 -10.69 -6.38 6.28
C GLN A 75 -10.84 -5.54 5.01
N GLN A 76 -10.89 -4.21 5.14
CA GLN A 76 -10.94 -3.31 3.99
C GLN A 76 -9.69 -3.44 3.11
N LEU A 77 -8.50 -3.49 3.71
CA LEU A 77 -7.24 -3.71 2.99
C LEU A 77 -7.25 -5.04 2.22
N GLN A 78 -7.72 -6.12 2.83
CA GLN A 78 -7.84 -7.42 2.18
C GLN A 78 -8.75 -7.39 0.95
N LEU A 79 -9.83 -6.61 1.00
CA LEU A 79 -10.73 -6.42 -0.15
C LEU A 79 -10.10 -5.60 -1.28
N LEU A 80 -9.20 -4.66 -0.95
CA LEU A 80 -8.57 -3.77 -1.92
C LEU A 80 -7.32 -4.35 -2.57
N LEU A 81 -6.63 -5.29 -1.90
CA LEU A 81 -5.38 -5.88 -2.38
C LEU A 81 -5.48 -6.52 -3.77
N PRO A 82 -6.52 -7.32 -4.11
CA PRO A 82 -6.65 -7.89 -5.45
C PRO A 82 -6.74 -6.83 -6.54
N ALA A 83 -7.52 -5.77 -6.30
CA ALA A 83 -7.67 -4.67 -7.25
C ALA A 83 -6.37 -3.87 -7.42
N LEU A 84 -5.64 -3.63 -6.33
CA LEU A 84 -4.31 -3.01 -6.38
C LEU A 84 -3.32 -3.87 -7.17
N HIS A 85 -3.31 -5.19 -6.93
CA HIS A 85 -2.44 -6.12 -7.63
C HIS A 85 -2.69 -6.12 -9.14
N ALA A 86 -3.96 -6.15 -9.56
CA ALA A 86 -4.33 -6.05 -10.96
C ALA A 86 -3.86 -4.73 -11.59
N LYS A 87 -4.04 -3.60 -10.91
CA LYS A 87 -3.54 -2.29 -11.38
C LYS A 87 -2.02 -2.28 -11.56
N LEU A 88 -1.27 -2.82 -10.61
CA LEU A 88 0.19 -2.89 -10.69
C LEU A 88 0.67 -3.77 -11.85
N LEU A 89 0.00 -4.90 -12.10
CA LEU A 89 0.31 -5.75 -13.26
C LEU A 89 0.05 -5.02 -14.59
N THR A 90 -1.06 -4.29 -14.69
CA THR A 90 -1.38 -3.48 -15.88
C THR A 90 -0.35 -2.37 -16.10
N GLU A 91 -0.01 -1.61 -15.08
CA GLU A 91 1.01 -0.56 -15.18
C GLU A 91 2.38 -1.13 -15.54
N ARG A 92 2.75 -2.29 -14.97
CA ARG A 92 3.98 -2.99 -15.35
C ARG A 92 3.99 -3.36 -16.84
N ALA A 93 2.92 -3.98 -17.34
CA ALA A 93 2.81 -4.36 -18.75
C ALA A 93 2.90 -3.14 -19.67
N ARG A 94 2.27 -2.02 -19.28
CA ARG A 94 2.36 -0.75 -20.00
C ARG A 94 3.80 -0.22 -20.06
N LEU A 95 4.49 -0.17 -18.91
CA LEU A 95 5.88 0.30 -18.85
C LEU A 95 6.84 -0.60 -19.64
N GLU A 96 6.62 -1.92 -19.62
CA GLU A 96 7.40 -2.87 -20.43
C GLU A 96 7.20 -2.63 -21.93
N ALA A 97 5.96 -2.34 -22.38
CA ALA A 97 5.67 -1.98 -23.76
C ALA A 97 6.32 -0.65 -24.17
N GLU A 98 6.23 0.39 -23.32
CA GLU A 98 6.87 1.69 -23.55
C GLU A 98 8.39 1.53 -23.66
N ARG A 99 9.01 0.74 -22.78
CA ARG A 99 10.44 0.44 -22.83
C ARG A 99 10.84 -0.28 -24.12
N SER A 100 10.10 -1.33 -24.51
CA SER A 100 10.36 -2.07 -25.75
C SER A 100 10.28 -1.16 -26.99
N HIS A 101 9.35 -0.21 -26.99
CA HIS A 101 9.22 0.77 -28.07
C HIS A 101 10.44 1.71 -28.13
N LEU A 102 10.90 2.22 -26.98
CA LEU A 102 12.10 3.07 -26.91
C LEU A 102 13.37 2.32 -27.34
N GLU A 103 13.54 1.07 -26.91
CA GLU A 103 14.68 0.23 -27.30
C GLU A 103 14.68 -0.01 -28.82
N SER A 104 13.51 -0.29 -29.41
CA SER A 104 13.37 -0.47 -30.85
C SER A 104 13.67 0.82 -31.62
N ALA A 105 13.14 1.96 -31.17
CA ALA A 105 13.40 3.26 -31.78
C ALA A 105 14.88 3.65 -31.70
N SER A 106 15.53 3.36 -30.57
CA SER A 106 16.97 3.57 -30.38
C SER A 106 17.81 2.69 -31.30
N ALA A 107 17.48 1.40 -31.43
CA ALA A 107 18.16 0.48 -32.33
C ALA A 107 18.03 0.92 -33.80
N TRP A 108 16.84 1.38 -34.20
CA TRP A 108 16.61 1.90 -35.55
C TRP A 108 17.43 3.16 -35.84
N ALA A 109 17.44 4.12 -34.90
CA ALA A 109 18.27 5.32 -35.01
C ALA A 109 19.76 4.99 -35.11
N GLY A 110 20.26 4.07 -34.27
CA GLY A 110 21.64 3.60 -34.31
C GLY A 110 22.01 2.92 -35.62
N ALA A 111 21.14 2.03 -36.14
CA ALA A 111 21.35 1.35 -37.41
C ALA A 111 21.40 2.34 -38.59
N SER A 112 20.50 3.33 -38.60
CA SER A 112 20.44 4.37 -39.65
C SER A 112 21.66 5.28 -39.68
N HIS A 113 22.35 5.45 -38.54
CA HIS A 113 23.60 6.22 -38.49
C HIS A 113 24.81 5.43 -39.02
N ASN A 114 24.82 4.10 -38.84
CA ASN A 114 25.91 3.22 -39.28
C ASN A 114 25.83 2.82 -40.77
N THR A 115 24.72 3.14 -41.45
CA THR A 115 24.52 2.84 -42.88
C THR A 115 24.82 4.04 -43.81
N ARG A 116 25.45 5.10 -43.28
CA ARG A 116 25.90 6.28 -44.04
C ARG A 116 27.42 6.32 -44.11
#